data_AF-A0A076H489-F1
#
_entry.id   AF-A0A076H489-F1
#
_cell.length_a   1.000
_cell.length_b   1.000
_cell.length_c   1.000
_cell.angle_alpha   90.00
_cell.angle_beta   90.00
_cell.angle_gamma   90.00
#
_symmetry.space_group_name_H-M   'P 1'
#
loop_
_entity.id
_entity.type
_entity.pdbx_description
1 polymer ?
#
loop_
_entity_poly.entity_id
_entity_poly.type
_entity_poly.pdbx_seq_one_letter_code
_entity_poly.pdbx_strand_id
1 'polypeptide(L)'
;MRRLVCSCFVAVLMLLLTPAVAWGQIHQHENEAGTAMVRSLESLRDLDYDSWQAVAYREGPPGQPVVLRIVGYPGKVRLDHPTGLAVLAGRREWELTDITLDNPALARDGREAAAEFALDPLLNDLSNNRPLRLVLPGVFTELPVPPFVVGEWRALQEMPLS
;
A
#
# COMPACT_ATOMS: atom_id res chain seq x y z
N MET A 1 -41.30 -14.54 29.83
CA MET A 1 -40.25 -13.51 30.02
C MET A 1 -38.83 -14.08 29.98
N ARG A 2 -38.49 -15.13 30.75
CA ARG A 2 -37.12 -15.70 30.80
C ARG A 2 -36.53 -16.15 29.43
N ARG A 3 -37.36 -16.74 28.55
CA ARG A 3 -36.94 -17.15 27.19
C ARG A 3 -36.64 -15.96 26.26
N LEU A 4 -37.34 -14.84 26.45
CA LEU A 4 -37.14 -13.61 25.67
C LEU A 4 -35.84 -12.92 26.07
N VAL A 5 -35.55 -12.88 27.38
CA VAL A 5 -34.30 -12.32 27.90
C VAL A 5 -33.09 -13.14 27.43
N CYS A 6 -33.18 -14.48 27.45
CA CYS A 6 -32.11 -15.33 26.92
C CYS A 6 -31.89 -15.13 25.42
N SER A 7 -32.97 -14.98 24.64
CA SER A 7 -32.88 -14.69 23.19
C SER A 7 -32.15 -13.37 22.91
N CYS A 8 -32.52 -12.29 23.61
CA CYS A 8 -31.85 -11.00 23.47
C CYS A 8 -30.37 -11.07 23.86
N PHE A 9 -30.03 -11.82 24.91
CA PHE A 9 -28.64 -11.96 25.35
C PHE A 9 -27.78 -12.69 24.32
N VAL A 10 -28.31 -13.75 23.70
CA VAL A 10 -27.63 -14.48 22.63
C VAL A 10 -27.44 -13.61 21.38
N ALA A 11 -28.44 -12.81 21.01
CA ALA A 11 -28.34 -11.90 19.87
C ALA A 11 -27.28 -10.81 20.08
N VAL A 12 -27.20 -10.24 21.28
CA VAL A 12 -26.16 -9.24 21.63
C VAL A 12 -24.78 -9.88 21.65
N LEU A 13 -24.65 -11.10 22.17
CA LEU A 13 -23.40 -11.83 22.16
C LEU A 13 -22.93 -12.11 20.73
N MET A 14 -23.82 -12.51 19.82
CA MET A 14 -23.46 -12.70 18.42
C MET A 14 -23.01 -11.42 17.72
N LEU A 15 -23.61 -10.26 18.04
CA LEU A 15 -23.15 -8.98 17.49
C LEU A 15 -21.71 -8.66 17.92
N LEU A 16 -21.37 -8.92 19.19
CA LEU A 16 -20.03 -8.67 19.74
C LEU A 16 -18.95 -9.64 19.22
N LEU A 17 -19.34 -10.81 18.71
CA LEU A 17 -18.42 -11.77 18.09
C LEU A 17 -18.21 -11.55 16.59
N THR A 18 -18.88 -10.58 15.97
CA THR A 18 -18.58 -10.25 14.57
C THR A 18 -17.22 -9.57 14.49
N PRO A 19 -16.21 -10.14 13.78
CA PRO A 19 -14.96 -9.43 13.58
C PRO A 19 -15.28 -8.17 12.77
N ALA A 20 -15.05 -7.00 13.36
CA ALA A 20 -15.06 -5.76 12.60
C ALA A 20 -14.01 -5.92 11.50
N VAL A 21 -14.46 -6.09 10.26
CA VAL A 21 -13.57 -6.12 9.12
C VAL A 21 -13.03 -4.70 9.02
N ALA A 22 -11.81 -4.48 9.51
CA ALA A 22 -11.12 -3.22 9.35
C ALA A 22 -10.77 -3.10 7.86
N TRP A 23 -11.70 -2.54 7.09
CA TRP A 23 -11.44 -2.09 5.74
C TRP A 23 -10.58 -0.85 5.90
N GLY A 24 -9.29 -1.01 5.64
CA GLY A 24 -8.44 0.14 5.55
C GLY A 24 -8.81 1.00 4.32
N GLN A 25 -8.27 2.21 4.30
CA GLN A 25 -8.74 3.32 3.49
C GLN A 25 -8.34 3.15 2.02
N ILE A 26 -9.15 2.39 1.26
CA ILE A 26 -9.07 2.39 -0.20
C ILE A 26 -9.98 3.49 -0.76
N HIS A 27 -9.38 4.45 -1.46
CA HIS A 27 -10.05 5.60 -2.03
C HIS A 27 -10.09 5.48 -3.56
N GLN A 28 -11.19 5.89 -4.16
CA GLN A 28 -11.23 6.18 -5.59
C GLN A 28 -10.85 7.65 -5.79
N HIS A 29 -9.96 7.90 -6.75
CA HIS A 29 -9.52 9.24 -7.08
C HIS A 29 -9.25 9.31 -8.58
N GLU A 30 -9.37 10.50 -9.17
CA GLU A 30 -8.80 10.74 -10.49
C GLU A 30 -7.32 11.13 -10.30
N ASN A 31 -6.40 10.57 -11.08
CA ASN A 31 -5.01 11.02 -11.09
C ASN A 31 -4.92 12.48 -11.61
N GLU A 32 -3.75 13.13 -11.50
CA GLU A 32 -3.50 14.50 -11.99
C GLU A 32 -3.88 14.69 -13.47
N ALA A 33 -3.93 13.60 -14.25
CA ALA A 33 -4.36 13.56 -15.65
C ALA A 33 -5.87 13.28 -15.85
N GLY A 34 -6.68 13.19 -14.80
CA GLY A 34 -8.12 12.87 -14.87
C GLY A 34 -8.45 11.39 -15.07
N THR A 35 -7.46 10.49 -14.94
CA THR A 35 -7.67 9.04 -15.13
C THR A 35 -8.20 8.42 -13.84
N ALA A 36 -9.33 7.71 -13.94
CA ALA A 36 -9.92 7.02 -12.79
C ALA A 36 -8.98 5.93 -12.25
N MET A 37 -8.72 5.98 -10.94
CA MET A 37 -7.86 5.02 -10.25
C MET A 37 -8.44 4.62 -8.89
N VAL A 38 -8.05 3.42 -8.44
CA VAL A 38 -8.18 2.99 -7.04
C VAL A 38 -6.84 3.14 -6.36
N ARG A 39 -6.82 3.57 -5.09
CA ARG A 39 -5.58 3.71 -4.31
C ARG A 39 -5.75 3.33 -2.85
N SER A 40 -4.69 2.76 -2.28
CA SER A 40 -4.40 2.69 -0.85
C SER A 40 -3.37 3.79 -0.54
N LEU A 41 -3.59 4.53 0.55
CA LEU A 41 -2.69 5.59 1.01
C LEU A 41 -2.47 5.41 2.50
N GLU A 42 -1.22 5.15 2.89
CA GLU A 42 -0.84 4.94 4.28
C GLU A 42 0.38 5.79 4.65
N SER A 43 0.40 6.30 5.89
CA SER A 43 1.56 6.96 6.48
C SER A 43 2.34 5.95 7.32
N LEU A 44 3.45 5.46 6.81
CA LEU A 44 4.36 4.54 7.48
C LEU A 44 5.48 5.30 8.20
N ARG A 45 6.12 4.65 9.17
CA ARG A 45 7.31 5.17 9.86
C ARG A 45 8.45 4.19 9.70
N ASP A 46 9.63 4.69 9.37
CA ASP A 46 10.84 3.88 9.35
C ASP A 46 11.39 3.67 10.78
N LEU A 47 12.54 2.99 10.87
CA LEU A 47 13.22 2.75 12.16
C LEU A 47 13.82 4.02 12.79
N ASP A 48 14.03 5.08 12.01
CA ASP A 48 14.53 6.37 12.47
C ASP A 48 13.39 7.34 12.84
N TYR A 49 12.14 6.86 12.83
CA TYR A 49 10.89 7.58 13.10
C TYR A 49 10.52 8.66 12.08
N ASP A 50 11.17 8.71 10.93
CA ASP A 50 10.75 9.56 9.83
C ASP A 50 9.50 8.98 9.17
N SER A 51 8.60 9.89 8.77
CA SER A 51 7.32 9.53 8.16
C SER A 51 7.43 9.45 6.65
N TRP A 52 6.91 8.36 6.09
CA TRP A 52 6.87 8.07 4.67
C TRP A 52 5.42 7.84 4.23
N GLN A 53 5.03 8.36 3.08
CA GLN A 53 3.75 8.00 2.49
C GLN A 53 3.96 6.85 1.50
N ALA A 54 3.24 5.76 1.72
CA ALA A 54 3.15 4.65 0.78
C ALA A 54 1.79 4.72 0.09
N VAL A 55 1.82 4.96 -1.22
CA VAL A 55 0.62 5.06 -2.06
C VAL A 55 0.66 3.93 -3.08
N ALA A 56 -0.13 2.89 -2.85
CA ALA A 56 -0.34 1.85 -3.86
C ALA A 56 -1.57 2.20 -4.69
N TYR A 57 -1.47 2.18 -6.02
CA TYR A 57 -2.59 2.52 -6.88
C TYR A 57 -2.63 1.69 -8.15
N ARG A 58 -3.81 1.60 -8.74
CA ARG A 58 -4.04 0.99 -10.05
C ARG A 58 -4.96 1.87 -10.87
N GLU A 59 -4.52 2.18 -12.07
CA GLU A 59 -5.31 2.90 -13.07
C GLU A 59 -6.10 1.90 -13.94
N GLY A 60 -7.30 2.29 -14.37
CA GLY A 60 -8.09 1.47 -15.28
C GLY A 60 -8.78 0.26 -14.61
N PRO A 61 -9.21 -0.75 -15.38
CA PRO A 61 -10.00 -1.89 -14.88
C PRO A 61 -9.16 -2.91 -14.09
N PRO A 62 -9.80 -3.85 -13.35
CA PRO A 62 -9.10 -4.95 -12.68
C PRO A 62 -8.13 -5.70 -13.60
N GLY A 63 -7.00 -6.14 -13.05
CA GLY A 63 -5.92 -6.81 -13.78
C GLY A 63 -4.90 -5.87 -14.45
N GLN A 64 -5.07 -4.55 -14.36
CA GLN A 64 -4.02 -3.59 -14.72
C GLN A 64 -2.88 -3.58 -13.68
N PRO A 65 -1.68 -3.11 -14.05
CA PRO A 65 -0.55 -3.08 -13.13
C PRO A 65 -0.79 -2.21 -11.89
N VAL A 66 -0.34 -2.70 -10.74
CA VAL A 66 -0.32 -1.93 -9.49
C VAL A 66 1.04 -1.26 -9.32
N VAL A 67 1.01 0.05 -9.05
CA VAL A 67 2.20 0.86 -8.79
C VAL A 67 2.28 1.20 -7.32
N LEU A 68 3.47 1.07 -6.73
CA LEU A 68 3.77 1.56 -5.39
C LEU A 68 4.56 2.85 -5.51
N ARG A 69 4.00 3.97 -5.04
CA ARG A 69 4.70 5.23 -4.88
C ARG A 69 5.12 5.42 -3.43
N ILE A 70 6.41 5.62 -3.20
CA ILE A 70 6.96 6.02 -1.91
C ILE A 70 7.29 7.50 -1.96
N VAL A 71 6.76 8.28 -1.01
CA VAL A 71 6.97 9.73 -0.95
C VAL A 71 7.61 10.09 0.39
N GLY A 72 8.79 10.71 0.31
CA GLY A 72 9.47 11.31 1.46
C GLY A 72 9.02 12.75 1.71
N TYR A 73 9.37 13.28 2.88
CA TYR A 73 9.12 14.69 3.16
C TYR A 73 9.96 15.58 2.23
N PRO A 74 9.36 16.52 1.48
CA PRO A 74 10.08 17.37 0.53
C PRO A 74 11.26 18.09 1.17
N GLY A 75 12.41 18.09 0.50
CA GLY A 75 13.62 18.80 0.92
C GLY A 75 14.44 18.12 2.03
N LYS A 76 13.97 17.00 2.59
CA LYS A 76 14.79 16.15 3.47
C LYS A 76 15.54 15.06 2.71
N VAL A 77 14.94 14.55 1.63
CA VAL A 77 15.44 13.39 0.90
C VAL A 77 15.36 13.68 -0.59
N ARG A 78 16.41 13.27 -1.29
CA ARG A 78 16.50 13.24 -2.74
C ARG A 78 16.71 11.79 -3.16
N LEU A 79 15.84 11.28 -4.01
CA LEU A 79 15.87 9.90 -4.47
C LEU A 79 16.60 9.85 -5.82
N ASP A 80 17.78 9.25 -5.84
CA ASP A 80 18.51 9.06 -7.08
C ASP A 80 17.88 7.91 -7.89
N HIS A 81 17.68 8.12 -9.20
CA HIS A 81 17.06 7.15 -10.09
C HIS A 81 18.02 6.66 -11.18
N PRO A 82 17.97 5.37 -11.54
CA PRO A 82 17.12 4.32 -10.97
C PRO A 82 17.66 3.80 -9.63
N THR A 83 16.76 3.40 -8.72
CA THR A 83 17.10 2.74 -7.45
C THR A 83 16.20 1.53 -7.20
N GLY A 84 16.74 0.41 -6.76
CA GLY A 84 15.95 -0.79 -6.48
C GLY A 84 15.26 -0.72 -5.12
N LEU A 85 13.99 -1.16 -5.05
CA LEU A 85 13.29 -1.36 -3.78
C LEU A 85 13.28 -2.83 -3.42
N ALA A 86 14.07 -3.20 -2.40
CA ALA A 86 14.03 -4.55 -1.86
C ALA A 86 12.86 -4.70 -0.89
N VAL A 87 12.14 -5.81 -1.00
CA VAL A 87 11.00 -6.15 -0.14
C VAL A 87 11.28 -7.46 0.54
N LEU A 88 11.24 -7.47 1.88
CA LEU A 88 11.54 -8.65 2.69
C LEU A 88 10.29 -9.14 3.41
N ALA A 89 10.07 -10.46 3.37
CA ALA A 89 9.06 -11.14 4.17
C ALA A 89 9.63 -12.46 4.74
N GLY A 90 10.23 -12.39 5.93
CA GLY A 90 10.90 -13.55 6.53
C GLY A 90 12.06 -14.06 5.67
N ARG A 91 11.89 -15.21 5.01
CA ARG A 91 12.88 -15.83 4.11
C ARG A 91 12.69 -15.48 2.63
N ARG A 92 11.64 -14.75 2.29
CA ARG A 92 11.35 -14.33 0.92
C ARG A 92 11.82 -12.90 0.72
N GLU A 93 12.29 -12.62 -0.48
CA GLU A 93 12.81 -11.34 -0.92
C GLU A 93 12.38 -11.10 -2.36
N TRP A 94 12.02 -9.86 -2.67
CA TRP A 94 11.71 -9.38 -4.00
C TRP A 94 12.46 -8.09 -4.25
N GLU A 95 12.92 -7.90 -5.47
CA GLU A 95 13.49 -6.63 -5.93
C GLU A 95 12.47 -6.00 -6.89
N LEU A 96 11.92 -4.84 -6.52
CA LEU A 96 10.96 -4.14 -7.37
C LEU A 96 11.69 -3.15 -8.27
N THR A 97 11.28 -3.14 -9.54
CA THR A 97 11.85 -2.27 -10.56
C THR A 97 11.38 -0.83 -10.35
N ASP A 98 12.33 0.11 -10.37
CA ASP A 98 12.07 1.55 -10.44
C ASP A 98 11.47 1.91 -11.79
N ILE A 99 10.27 2.48 -11.76
CA ILE A 99 9.53 2.97 -12.92
C ILE A 99 9.25 4.49 -12.80
N THR A 100 9.95 5.18 -11.90
CA THR A 100 9.71 6.60 -11.60
C THR A 100 9.81 7.49 -12.84
N LEU A 101 10.78 7.20 -13.71
CA LEU A 101 11.03 8.00 -14.92
C LEU A 101 10.03 7.73 -16.05
N ASP A 102 9.21 6.67 -15.95
CA ASP A 102 8.12 6.41 -16.89
C ASP A 102 6.93 7.37 -16.66
N ASN A 103 6.83 7.93 -15.45
CA ASN A 103 5.83 8.92 -15.10
C ASN A 103 6.28 10.34 -15.48
N PRO A 104 5.64 11.01 -16.45
CA PRO A 104 6.08 12.32 -16.93
C PRO A 104 6.03 13.42 -15.87
N ALA A 105 5.17 13.29 -14.84
CA ALA A 105 5.09 14.26 -13.76
C ALA A 105 6.31 14.16 -12.84
N LEU A 106 6.72 12.94 -12.50
CA LEU A 106 7.88 12.68 -11.63
C LEU A 106 9.21 12.87 -12.37
N ALA A 107 9.30 12.45 -13.64
CA ALA A 107 10.48 12.65 -14.47
C ALA A 107 10.86 14.13 -14.66
N ARG A 108 9.90 15.05 -14.48
CA ARG A 108 10.11 16.51 -14.57
C ARG A 108 10.21 17.19 -13.20
N ASP A 109 9.95 16.47 -12.11
CA ASP A 109 10.01 17.02 -10.76
C ASP A 109 11.44 16.98 -10.21
N GLY A 110 12.11 18.14 -10.24
CA GLY A 110 13.48 18.28 -9.70
C GLY A 110 13.59 18.16 -8.18
N ARG A 111 12.49 17.96 -7.45
CA ARG A 111 12.52 17.67 -6.01
C ARG A 111 12.92 16.23 -5.74
N GLU A 112 12.63 15.32 -6.67
CA GLU A 112 12.96 13.88 -6.57
C GLU A 112 12.55 13.30 -5.19
N ALA A 113 11.39 13.73 -4.70
CA ALA A 113 10.89 13.38 -3.36
C ALA A 113 10.00 12.12 -3.37
N ALA A 114 9.73 11.56 -4.55
CA ALA A 114 8.91 10.39 -4.73
C ALA A 114 9.55 9.42 -5.72
N ALA A 115 9.41 8.12 -5.44
CA ALA A 115 9.82 7.03 -6.32
C ALA A 115 8.62 6.10 -6.58
N GLU A 116 8.53 5.55 -7.78
CA GLU A 116 7.51 4.57 -8.18
C GLU A 116 8.14 3.24 -8.53
N PHE A 117 7.49 2.17 -8.06
CA PHE A 117 7.95 0.80 -8.24
C PHE A 117 6.83 -0.09 -8.77
N ALA A 118 7.18 -1.03 -9.66
CA ALA A 118 6.26 -2.04 -10.15
C ALA A 118 5.93 -3.06 -9.05
N LEU A 119 4.70 -3.07 -8.55
CA LEU A 119 4.29 -3.85 -7.37
C LEU A 119 3.84 -5.28 -7.72
N ASP A 120 3.43 -5.52 -8.97
CA ASP A 120 2.89 -6.81 -9.42
C ASP A 120 3.76 -8.04 -9.14
N PRO A 121 5.10 -8.03 -9.32
CA PRO A 121 5.92 -9.20 -9.03
C PRO A 121 5.78 -9.68 -7.58
N LEU A 122 5.64 -8.74 -6.64
CA LEU A 122 5.38 -9.03 -5.24
C LEU A 122 3.95 -9.55 -5.04
N LEU A 123 2.94 -8.84 -5.55
CA LEU A 123 1.53 -9.20 -5.30
C LEU A 123 1.18 -10.57 -5.88
N ASN A 124 1.75 -10.92 -7.04
CA ASN A 124 1.49 -12.19 -7.73
C ASN A 124 2.11 -13.40 -7.00
N ASP A 125 3.19 -13.23 -6.23
CA ASP A 125 3.79 -14.31 -5.43
C ASP A 125 3.29 -14.36 -3.98
N LEU A 126 2.63 -13.29 -3.49
CA LEU A 126 2.06 -13.26 -2.15
C LEU A 126 0.79 -14.09 -2.03
N SER A 127 0.81 -15.10 -1.15
CA SER A 127 -0.35 -15.93 -0.83
C SER A 127 -1.17 -15.43 0.37
N ASN A 128 -0.63 -14.51 1.17
CA ASN A 128 -1.27 -13.97 2.37
C ASN A 128 -0.84 -12.52 2.65
N ASN A 129 -1.48 -11.89 3.64
CA ASN A 129 -1.26 -10.49 4.01
C ASN A 129 -0.16 -10.37 5.10
N ARG A 130 0.91 -11.17 4.99
CA ARG A 130 2.00 -11.12 5.98
C ARG A 130 2.67 -9.74 6.00
N PRO A 131 3.23 -9.31 7.14
CA PRO A 131 3.97 -8.05 7.19
C PRO A 131 5.16 -8.09 6.24
N LEU A 132 5.44 -6.95 5.62
CA LEU A 132 6.58 -6.74 4.75
C LEU A 132 7.54 -5.73 5.39
N ARG A 133 8.78 -5.72 4.91
CA ARG A 133 9.76 -4.69 5.22
C ARG A 133 10.33 -4.20 3.90
N LEU A 134 10.18 -2.90 3.64
CA LEU A 134 10.77 -2.28 2.46
C LEU A 134 12.16 -1.78 2.83
N VAL A 135 13.11 -1.89 1.91
CA VAL A 135 14.48 -1.40 2.06
C VAL A 135 14.82 -0.61 0.81
N LEU A 136 15.21 0.65 0.98
CA LEU A 136 15.58 1.54 -0.11
C LEU A 136 16.98 2.12 0.18
N PRO A 137 18.04 1.57 -0.44
CA PRO A 137 19.42 1.95 -0.15
C PRO A 137 19.66 3.46 -0.29
N GLY A 138 20.33 4.05 0.71
CA GLY A 138 20.60 5.48 0.75
C GLY A 138 19.43 6.37 1.17
N VAL A 139 18.24 5.78 1.40
CA VAL A 139 17.01 6.49 1.69
C VAL A 139 16.44 6.12 3.05
N PHE A 140 16.10 4.85 3.25
CA PHE A 140 15.72 4.30 4.56
C PHE A 140 16.22 2.87 4.68
N THR A 141 16.65 2.49 5.88
CA THR A 141 17.17 1.14 6.13
C THR A 141 16.04 0.11 6.15
N GLU A 142 14.92 0.45 6.77
CA GLU A 142 13.77 -0.44 6.85
C GLU A 142 12.50 0.38 7.08
N LEU A 143 11.49 0.15 6.23
CA LEU A 143 10.14 0.69 6.37
C LEU A 143 9.16 -0.47 6.59
N PRO A 144 8.71 -0.71 7.82
CA PRO A 144 7.75 -1.77 8.12
C PRO A 144 6.38 -1.51 7.48
N VAL A 145 5.82 -2.53 6.83
CA VAL A 145 4.48 -2.50 6.23
C VAL A 145 3.57 -3.45 7.01
N PRO A 146 2.55 -2.92 7.71
CA PRO A 146 1.61 -3.73 8.48
C PRO A 146 0.78 -4.70 7.61
N PRO A 147 0.32 -5.84 8.16
CA PRO A 147 -0.51 -6.80 7.45
C PRO A 147 -1.75 -6.22 6.76
N PHE A 148 -2.42 -5.25 7.37
CA PHE A 148 -3.63 -4.68 6.79
C PHE A 148 -3.33 -3.91 5.49
N VAL A 149 -2.22 -3.16 5.45
CA VAL A 149 -1.75 -2.41 4.27
C VAL A 149 -1.44 -3.38 3.12
N VAL A 150 -0.78 -4.50 3.42
CA VAL A 150 -0.52 -5.55 2.42
C VAL A 150 -1.82 -6.14 1.89
N GLY A 151 -2.82 -6.29 2.76
CA GLY A 151 -4.16 -6.69 2.36
C GLY A 151 -4.84 -5.71 1.41
N GLU A 152 -4.71 -4.40 1.67
CA GLU A 152 -5.22 -3.37 0.76
C GLU A 152 -4.53 -3.44 -0.60
N TRP A 153 -3.21 -3.53 -0.64
CA TRP A 153 -2.44 -3.56 -1.89
C TRP A 153 -2.84 -4.75 -2.76
N ARG A 154 -3.06 -5.92 -2.17
CA ARG A 154 -3.56 -7.11 -2.89
C ARG A 154 -4.98 -6.89 -3.40
N ALA A 155 -5.85 -6.27 -2.61
CA ALA A 155 -7.24 -5.99 -3.02
C ALA A 155 -7.32 -5.04 -4.23
N LEU A 156 -6.32 -4.16 -4.42
CA LEU A 156 -6.29 -3.25 -5.57
C LEU A 156 -6.35 -3.98 -6.91
N GLN A 157 -5.74 -5.17 -7.05
CA GLN A 157 -5.70 -5.91 -8.32
C GLN A 157 -7.10 -6.25 -8.86
N GLU A 158 -8.06 -6.49 -7.97
CA GLU A 158 -9.40 -6.99 -8.30
C GLU A 158 -10.49 -5.91 -8.20
N MET A 159 -10.21 -4.79 -7.53
CA MET A 159 -11.23 -3.78 -7.26
C MET A 159 -11.81 -3.11 -8.51
N PRO A 160 -13.13 -3.04 -8.69
CA PRO A 160 -13.70 -2.31 -9.82
C PRO A 160 -13.48 -0.79 -9.69
N LEU A 161 -13.34 -0.10 -10.82
CA LEU A 161 -13.60 1.33 -10.90
C LEU A 161 -15.13 1.52 -10.79
N SER A 162 -15.59 2.47 -9.96
CA SER A 162 -17.02 2.78 -9.84
C SER A 162 -17.47 3.80 -10.90
#